data_AF-A0A9E4BRJ7-F1
#
_entry.id   AF-A0A9E4BRJ7-F1
#
_cell.length_a   1.000
_cell.length_b   1.000
_cell.length_c   1.000
_cell.angle_alpha   90.00
_cell.angle_beta   90.00
_cell.angle_gamma   90.00
#
_symmetry.space_group_name_H-M   'P 1'
#
loop_
_entity.id
_entity.type
_entity.pdbx_description
1 polymer ?
#
loop_
_entity_poly.entity_id
_entity_poly.type
_entity_poly.pdbx_seq_one_letter_code
_entity_poly.pdbx_strand_id
1 'polypeptide(L)'
;MALIEKIQRLKHPGTLSDFRWPLEMPNFARYNSIYGWNGSGKTIISRLLRAIEMRTPVDFDVVLRINGQDVSGSDFDQNNTQVRVFNRDYVQKNVFPVTGDDMAPIVVLGEDNIEKQRVVERLKSLHAEAEDRLHRAEIENNNASRVLDQHCVDQGRVIKDTLRSSEKSLYNNYNKSNYRRRADEMQSDENATRYRLNDGDREKYLDLQHRPTPKAKLSEIDHKLPDVSALAKEVSRVLETTVVSSAIQSLKEDDTLSTWVYKGLHLHRDRNSDRCLFCEQPIPEDRLLQMEAHFNVEYERFLNNLNEQIDKLEANLREAENVPL
;
A
#
# COMPACT_ATOMS: atom_id res chain seq x y z
N MET A 1 -46.00 55.24 54.92
CA MET A 1 -47.06 55.12 53.90
C MET A 1 -46.50 54.36 52.72
N ALA A 2 -47.30 53.56 52.02
CA ALA A 2 -46.84 52.86 50.81
C ALA A 2 -46.56 53.88 49.69
N LEU A 3 -45.42 53.73 49.00
CA LEU A 3 -44.99 54.64 47.94
C LEU A 3 -45.90 54.55 46.71
N ILE A 4 -46.40 53.35 46.43
CA ILE A 4 -47.46 53.06 45.45
C ILE A 4 -48.71 52.76 46.26
N GLU A 5 -49.75 53.57 46.10
CA GLU A 5 -50.96 53.51 46.93
C GLU A 5 -52.01 52.58 46.34
N LYS A 6 -52.25 52.64 45.03
CA LYS A 6 -53.24 51.79 44.35
C LYS A 6 -53.10 51.81 42.83
N ILE A 7 -53.69 50.83 42.17
CA ILE A 7 -53.85 50.78 40.71
C ILE A 7 -55.20 51.38 40.35
N GLN A 8 -55.27 52.69 40.09
CA GLN A 8 -56.55 53.37 39.84
C GLN A 8 -57.35 52.74 38.71
N ARG A 9 -56.67 52.51 37.59
CA ARG A 9 -57.23 51.93 36.38
C ARG A 9 -56.18 51.07 35.70
N LEU A 10 -56.58 49.92 35.16
CA LEU A 10 -55.74 49.07 34.36
C LEU A 10 -56.55 48.34 33.30
N LYS A 11 -56.20 48.58 32.04
CA LYS A 11 -56.80 47.99 30.86
C LYS A 11 -55.69 47.41 29.99
N HIS A 12 -55.51 46.10 30.11
CA HIS A 12 -54.54 45.30 29.41
C HIS A 12 -55.25 44.41 28.36
N PRO A 13 -54.78 44.37 27.10
CA PRO A 13 -55.48 43.72 25.98
C PRO A 13 -55.74 42.22 26.14
N GLY A 14 -54.98 41.51 26.99
CA GLY A 14 -55.07 40.05 27.13
C GLY A 14 -55.90 39.50 28.29
N THR A 15 -56.03 40.18 29.44
CA THR A 15 -56.52 39.50 30.67
C THR A 15 -57.26 40.41 31.63
N LEU A 16 -56.86 41.67 31.75
CA LEU A 16 -57.48 42.65 32.64
C LEU A 16 -58.11 43.74 31.76
N SER A 17 -59.33 43.52 31.28
CA SER A 17 -59.92 44.29 30.18
C SER A 17 -60.44 45.69 30.55
N ASP A 18 -60.79 45.94 31.81
CA ASP A 18 -61.17 47.28 32.32
C ASP A 18 -61.20 47.30 33.87
N PHE A 19 -60.08 47.00 34.51
CA PHE A 19 -60.01 47.02 35.97
C PHE A 19 -60.04 48.46 36.49
N ARG A 20 -60.91 48.73 37.46
CA ARG A 20 -60.97 49.97 38.23
C ARG A 20 -60.89 49.66 39.71
N TRP A 21 -60.06 50.38 40.45
CA TRP A 21 -59.93 50.15 41.89
C TRP A 21 -61.27 50.41 42.59
N PRO A 22 -61.89 49.40 43.24
CA PRO A 22 -63.16 49.60 43.92
C PRO A 22 -63.03 50.60 45.08
N LEU A 23 -64.08 51.38 45.33
CA LEU A 23 -64.10 52.38 46.42
C LEU A 23 -63.92 51.74 47.81
N GLU A 24 -64.40 50.52 47.98
CA GLU A 24 -64.33 49.75 49.22
C GLU A 24 -63.00 49.01 49.40
N MET A 25 -62.15 48.95 48.36
CA MET A 25 -60.87 48.25 48.43
C MET A 25 -59.81 49.14 49.06
N PRO A 26 -59.15 48.71 50.15
CA PRO A 26 -58.11 49.49 50.80
C PRO A 26 -56.93 49.74 49.85
N ASN A 27 -56.24 50.86 50.04
CA ASN A 27 -54.95 51.10 49.40
C ASN A 27 -53.94 50.01 49.81
N PHE A 28 -52.89 49.85 49.02
CA PHE A 28 -51.77 49.00 49.35
C PHE A 28 -51.18 49.36 50.72
N ALA A 29 -50.99 48.33 51.54
CA ALA A 29 -50.34 48.42 52.84
C ALA A 29 -48.83 48.20 52.73
N ARG A 30 -48.12 48.11 53.87
CA ARG A 30 -46.70 47.74 53.91
C ARG A 30 -46.45 46.34 53.31
N TYR A 31 -47.38 45.42 53.53
CA TYR A 31 -47.33 44.06 53.01
C TYR A 31 -48.65 43.75 52.31
N ASN A 32 -48.57 43.22 51.10
CA ASN A 32 -49.74 42.95 50.26
C ASN A 32 -49.61 41.53 49.71
N SER A 33 -50.67 40.72 49.84
CA SER A 33 -50.76 39.41 49.22
C SER A 33 -51.80 39.45 48.10
N ILE A 34 -51.35 39.27 46.86
CA ILE A 34 -52.21 39.26 45.67
C ILE A 34 -52.23 37.82 45.13
N TYR A 35 -53.38 37.15 45.22
CA TYR A 35 -53.56 35.77 44.80
C TYR A 35 -54.75 35.61 43.87
N GLY A 36 -54.85 34.48 43.18
CA GLY A 36 -55.90 34.18 42.20
C GLY A 36 -55.52 33.01 41.31
N TRP A 37 -56.43 32.56 40.46
CA TRP A 37 -56.21 31.44 39.53
C TRP A 37 -55.12 31.69 38.49
N ASN A 38 -54.58 30.64 37.89
CA ASN A 38 -53.68 30.79 36.74
C ASN A 38 -54.38 31.55 35.61
N GLY A 39 -53.68 32.52 35.02
CA GLY A 39 -54.29 33.43 34.04
C GLY A 39 -55.12 34.57 34.64
N SER A 40 -55.17 34.77 35.97
CA SER A 40 -55.92 35.89 36.59
C SER A 40 -55.23 37.26 36.49
N GLY A 41 -54.12 37.39 35.76
CA GLY A 41 -53.39 38.66 35.61
C GLY A 41 -52.34 39.00 36.68
N LYS A 42 -52.05 38.11 37.64
CA LYS A 42 -50.99 38.33 38.66
C LYS A 42 -49.63 38.70 38.05
N THR A 43 -49.23 38.00 37.00
CA THR A 43 -47.97 38.25 36.28
C THR A 43 -47.96 39.62 35.61
N ILE A 44 -49.12 40.12 35.15
CA ILE A 44 -49.25 41.46 34.55
C ILE A 44 -48.97 42.52 35.62
N ILE A 45 -49.53 42.37 36.82
CA ILE A 45 -49.25 43.28 37.95
C ILE A 45 -47.76 43.26 38.30
N SER A 46 -47.15 42.07 38.36
CA SER A 46 -45.71 41.95 38.59
C SER A 46 -44.87 42.65 37.50
N ARG A 47 -45.25 42.52 36.23
CA ARG A 47 -44.59 43.20 35.10
C ARG A 47 -44.82 44.70 35.09
N LEU A 48 -45.99 45.16 35.51
CA LEU A 48 -46.29 46.57 35.66
C LEU A 48 -45.35 47.22 36.69
N LEU A 49 -45.19 46.60 37.86
CA LEU A 49 -44.23 47.07 38.87
C LEU A 49 -42.79 47.05 38.34
N ARG A 50 -42.46 46.04 37.50
CA ARG A 50 -41.14 45.95 36.85
C ARG A 50 -40.93 47.08 35.84
N ALA A 51 -41.97 47.51 35.11
CA ALA A 51 -41.89 48.64 34.20
C ALA A 51 -41.56 49.95 34.95
N ILE A 52 -42.09 50.13 36.17
CA ILE A 52 -41.72 51.26 37.04
C ILE A 52 -40.26 51.17 37.48
N GLU A 53 -39.81 49.99 37.92
CA GLU A 53 -38.40 49.77 38.29
C GLU A 53 -37.43 50.09 37.14
N MET A 54 -37.80 49.68 35.93
CA MET A 54 -37.00 49.88 34.72
C MET A 54 -37.23 51.25 34.06
N ARG A 55 -38.13 52.08 34.59
CA ARG A 55 -38.52 53.39 34.03
C ARG A 55 -38.92 53.28 32.55
N THR A 56 -39.71 52.27 32.24
CA THR A 56 -40.13 51.96 30.87
C THR A 56 -41.62 52.26 30.70
N PRO A 57 -42.01 53.10 29.74
CA PRO A 57 -43.42 53.31 29.40
C PRO A 57 -44.09 52.00 29.01
N VAL A 58 -45.38 51.87 29.29
CA VAL A 58 -46.18 50.71 28.88
C VAL A 58 -47.21 51.07 27.81
N ASP A 59 -47.38 50.20 26.84
CA ASP A 59 -48.29 50.38 25.68
C ASP A 59 -49.73 49.91 25.98
N PHE A 60 -50.19 50.14 27.21
CA PHE A 60 -51.57 49.83 27.60
C PHE A 60 -52.06 50.83 28.65
N ASP A 61 -53.37 51.01 28.71
CA ASP A 61 -53.98 52.04 29.55
C ASP A 61 -53.91 51.65 31.03
N VAL A 62 -53.07 52.36 31.79
CA VAL A 62 -52.91 52.16 33.23
C VAL A 62 -52.65 53.48 33.93
N VAL A 63 -53.24 53.64 35.11
CA VAL A 63 -53.00 54.78 36.00
C VAL A 63 -52.75 54.25 37.41
N LEU A 64 -51.62 54.65 37.98
CA LEU A 64 -51.23 54.33 39.36
C LEU A 64 -51.29 55.59 40.21
N ARG A 65 -51.73 55.45 41.48
CA ARG A 65 -51.52 56.52 42.46
C ARG A 65 -50.21 56.28 43.19
N ILE A 66 -49.27 57.19 43.02
CA ILE A 66 -47.91 57.13 43.56
C ILE A 66 -47.63 58.44 44.27
N ASN A 67 -47.31 58.42 45.55
CA ASN A 67 -47.08 59.63 46.37
C ASN A 67 -48.17 60.71 46.22
N GLY A 68 -49.45 60.31 46.23
CA GLY A 68 -50.59 61.21 46.06
C GLY A 68 -50.82 61.73 44.63
N GLN A 69 -49.96 61.40 43.66
CA GLN A 69 -50.09 61.81 42.27
C GLN A 69 -50.54 60.65 41.38
N ASP A 70 -51.28 60.97 40.32
CA ASP A 70 -51.73 59.99 39.34
C ASP A 70 -50.72 59.93 38.20
N VAL A 71 -50.10 58.76 38.06
CA VAL A 71 -49.04 58.49 37.08
C VAL A 71 -49.59 57.55 36.02
N SER A 72 -49.63 58.03 34.77
CA SER A 72 -50.00 57.24 33.60
C SER A 72 -48.88 56.25 33.25
N GLY A 73 -49.25 55.10 32.67
CA GLY A 73 -48.30 54.12 32.13
C GLY A 73 -47.35 54.68 31.07
N SER A 74 -47.77 55.72 30.34
CA SER A 74 -46.94 56.45 29.38
C SER A 74 -45.79 57.23 30.03
N ASP A 75 -45.93 57.59 31.30
CA ASP A 75 -45.05 58.55 32.00
C ASP A 75 -44.17 57.85 33.06
N PHE A 76 -44.06 56.52 32.97
CA PHE A 76 -43.25 55.72 33.90
C PHE A 76 -41.74 56.01 33.80
N ASP A 77 -41.28 56.51 32.66
CA ASP A 77 -39.91 56.97 32.44
C ASP A 77 -39.57 58.23 33.25
N GLN A 78 -40.56 59.09 33.49
CA GLN A 78 -40.44 60.32 34.28
C GLN A 78 -40.59 60.08 35.80
N ASN A 79 -41.01 58.88 36.20
CA ASN A 79 -41.23 58.54 37.60
C ASN A 79 -39.91 58.19 38.32
N ASN A 80 -39.59 58.91 39.40
CA ASN A 80 -38.39 58.70 40.21
C ASN A 80 -38.57 57.74 41.40
N THR A 81 -39.71 57.07 41.48
CA THR A 81 -40.05 56.09 42.52
C THR A 81 -39.06 54.92 42.53
N GLN A 82 -38.43 54.66 43.68
CA GLN A 82 -37.53 53.52 43.83
C GLN A 82 -38.33 52.24 44.03
N VAL A 83 -38.37 51.39 43.00
CA VAL A 83 -39.03 50.08 43.03
C VAL A 83 -38.01 49.00 42.71
N ARG A 84 -38.08 47.87 43.42
CA ARG A 84 -37.31 46.65 43.12
C ARG A 84 -38.26 45.48 42.98
N VAL A 85 -38.19 44.77 41.86
CA VAL A 85 -39.07 43.64 41.56
C VAL A 85 -38.27 42.38 41.35
N PHE A 86 -38.52 41.39 42.22
CA PHE A 86 -38.04 40.03 42.05
C PHE A 86 -39.15 39.18 41.44
N ASN A 87 -39.05 38.92 40.13
CA ASN A 87 -40.01 38.11 39.39
C ASN A 87 -39.32 37.14 38.42
N ARG A 88 -40.11 36.35 37.68
CA ARG A 88 -39.58 35.39 36.70
C ARG A 88 -38.69 36.05 35.65
N ASP A 89 -39.07 37.23 35.16
CA ASP A 89 -38.31 37.96 34.15
C ASP A 89 -36.94 38.43 34.72
N TYR A 90 -36.89 38.84 35.99
CA TYR A 90 -35.64 39.14 36.70
C TYR A 90 -34.74 37.91 36.84
N VAL A 91 -35.30 36.76 37.25
CA VAL A 91 -34.54 35.51 37.43
C VAL A 91 -33.97 35.02 36.11
N GLN A 92 -34.76 35.06 35.03
CA GLN A 92 -34.29 34.68 33.70
C GLN A 92 -33.16 35.58 33.21
N LYS A 93 -33.26 36.89 33.43
CA LYS A 93 -32.24 37.84 32.97
C LYS A 93 -30.93 37.79 33.77
N ASN A 94 -30.98 37.51 35.07
CA ASN A 94 -29.83 37.69 35.96
C ASN A 94 -29.27 36.40 36.58
N VAL A 95 -30.04 35.31 36.66
CA VAL A 95 -29.61 34.07 37.35
C VAL A 95 -29.32 32.93 36.37
N PHE A 96 -30.06 32.85 35.25
CA PHE A 96 -29.89 31.82 34.22
C PHE A 96 -29.96 32.41 32.81
N PRO A 97 -28.98 33.23 32.37
CA PRO A 97 -28.99 33.77 31.02
C PRO A 97 -28.88 32.63 30.00
N VAL A 98 -29.70 32.70 28.96
CA VAL A 98 -29.55 31.88 27.76
C VAL A 98 -28.25 32.35 27.09
N THR A 99 -27.36 31.40 26.81
CA THR A 99 -26.02 31.58 26.21
C THR A 99 -25.91 32.77 25.26
N GLY A 100 -25.04 33.74 25.58
CA GLY A 100 -24.58 34.78 24.65
C GLY A 100 -24.85 36.24 25.07
N ASP A 101 -25.72 36.51 26.05
CA ASP A 101 -25.94 37.87 26.55
C ASP A 101 -25.03 38.22 27.75
N ASP A 102 -24.45 39.43 27.73
CA ASP A 102 -23.65 40.00 28.80
C ASP A 102 -24.41 39.94 30.14
N MET A 103 -23.89 39.16 31.09
CA MET A 103 -24.41 39.16 32.46
C MET A 103 -24.28 40.56 33.05
N ALA A 104 -25.39 41.10 33.59
CA ALA A 104 -25.26 42.16 34.58
C ALA A 104 -24.40 41.59 35.73
N PRO A 105 -23.25 42.19 36.08
CA PRO A 105 -22.38 41.63 37.08
C PRO A 105 -23.15 41.51 38.39
N ILE A 106 -23.48 40.28 38.80
CA ILE A 106 -23.75 40.03 40.22
C ILE A 106 -22.38 40.10 40.86
N VAL A 107 -22.00 41.30 41.29
CA VAL A 107 -20.80 41.50 42.09
C VAL A 107 -21.05 40.83 43.44
N VAL A 108 -20.82 39.53 43.52
CA VAL A 108 -20.58 38.85 44.79
C VAL A 108 -19.11 39.11 45.12
N LEU A 109 -18.85 40.28 45.71
CA LEU A 109 -17.56 40.62 46.31
C LEU A 109 -17.31 39.68 47.50
N GLY A 110 -16.71 38.53 47.23
CA GLY A 110 -16.02 37.70 48.21
C GLY A 110 -14.58 37.50 47.75
N GLU A 111 -13.61 37.68 48.64
CA GLU A 111 -12.17 37.54 48.34
C GLU A 111 -11.84 36.19 47.68
N ASP A 112 -12.50 35.10 48.11
CA ASP A 112 -12.36 33.75 47.55
C ASP A 112 -12.65 33.67 46.04
N ASN A 113 -13.52 34.54 45.52
CA ASN A 113 -13.92 34.50 44.11
C ASN A 113 -12.89 35.19 43.20
N ILE A 114 -12.23 36.24 43.72
CA ILE A 114 -11.14 36.94 43.02
C ILE A 114 -9.92 36.03 42.89
N GLU A 115 -9.57 35.30 43.95
CA GLU A 115 -8.44 34.37 43.91
C GLU A 115 -8.68 33.23 42.91
N LYS A 116 -9.88 32.62 42.93
CA LYS A 116 -10.25 31.59 41.95
C LYS A 116 -10.21 32.10 40.52
N GLN A 117 -10.68 33.33 40.27
CA GLN A 117 -10.64 33.93 38.94
C GLN A 117 -9.20 34.16 38.46
N ARG A 118 -8.31 34.64 39.33
CA ARG A 118 -6.86 34.74 39.03
C ARG A 118 -6.23 33.38 38.71
N VAL A 119 -6.59 32.34 39.46
CA VAL A 119 -6.11 30.97 39.20
C VAL A 119 -6.59 30.47 37.84
N VAL A 120 -7.86 30.71 37.48
CA VAL A 120 -8.41 30.34 36.17
C VAL A 120 -7.68 31.06 35.04
N GLU A 121 -7.47 32.37 35.15
CA GLU A 121 -6.74 33.15 34.15
C GLU A 121 -5.29 32.66 33.99
N ARG A 122 -4.60 32.39 35.11
CA ARG A 122 -3.25 31.81 35.09
C ARG A 122 -3.21 30.46 34.40
N LEU A 123 -4.15 29.56 34.73
CA LEU A 123 -4.20 28.23 34.13
C LEU A 123 -4.52 28.28 32.63
N LYS A 124 -5.39 29.20 32.20
CA LYS A 124 -5.66 29.44 30.77
C LYS A 124 -4.40 29.91 30.04
N SER A 125 -3.62 30.82 30.61
CA SER A 125 -2.34 31.26 30.03
C SER A 125 -1.35 30.10 29.92
N LEU A 126 -1.19 29.32 30.99
CA LEU A 126 -0.28 28.18 30.99
C LEU A 126 -0.70 27.09 29.99
N HIS A 127 -2.00 26.87 29.83
CA HIS A 127 -2.54 25.95 28.83
C HIS A 127 -2.19 26.40 27.42
N ALA A 128 -2.48 27.67 27.08
CA ALA A 128 -2.17 28.23 25.77
C ALA A 128 -0.65 28.15 25.47
N GLU A 129 0.21 28.48 26.44
CA GLU A 129 1.66 28.34 26.29
C GLU A 129 2.10 26.88 26.09
N ALA A 130 1.46 25.93 26.78
CA ALA A 130 1.74 24.51 26.63
C ALA A 130 1.31 23.99 25.25
N GLU A 131 0.13 24.39 24.75
CA GLU A 131 -0.34 24.07 23.40
C GLU A 131 0.59 24.63 22.33
N ASP A 132 1.00 25.90 22.45
CA ASP A 132 1.95 26.51 21.51
C ASP A 132 3.32 25.84 21.53
N ARG A 133 3.79 25.39 22.69
CA ARG A 133 5.04 24.61 22.80
C ARG A 133 4.88 23.24 22.14
N LEU A 134 3.78 22.54 22.40
CA LEU A 134 3.50 21.24 21.80
C LEU A 134 3.43 21.35 20.29
N HIS A 135 2.67 22.31 19.77
CA HIS A 135 2.52 22.52 18.33
C HIS A 135 3.87 22.82 17.64
N ARG A 136 4.71 23.66 18.25
CA ARG A 136 6.06 23.93 17.74
C ARG A 136 6.94 22.68 17.76
N ALA A 137 6.93 21.91 18.85
CA ALA A 137 7.69 20.67 18.96
C ALA A 137 7.24 19.62 17.93
N GLU A 138 5.94 19.52 17.65
CA GLU A 138 5.41 18.64 16.61
C GLU A 138 5.86 19.05 15.21
N ILE A 139 5.83 20.35 14.89
CA ILE A 139 6.33 20.87 13.62
C ILE A 139 7.82 20.56 13.47
N GLU A 140 8.61 20.83 14.51
CA GLU A 140 10.05 20.58 14.51
C GLU A 140 10.36 19.09 14.33
N ASN A 141 9.69 18.22 15.09
CA ASN A 141 9.86 16.77 14.98
C ASN A 141 9.47 16.25 13.60
N ASN A 142 8.36 16.73 13.03
CA ASN A 142 7.92 16.35 11.69
C ASN A 142 8.91 16.81 10.61
N ASN A 143 9.48 18.01 10.75
CA ASN A 143 10.50 18.51 9.83
C ASN A 143 11.80 17.71 9.96
N ALA A 144 12.29 17.46 11.18
CA ALA A 144 13.47 16.66 11.44
C ALA A 144 13.32 15.23 10.91
N SER A 145 12.17 14.59 11.14
CA SER A 145 11.86 13.26 10.62
C SER A 145 11.84 13.23 9.08
N ARG A 146 11.25 14.24 8.44
CA ARG A 146 11.25 14.36 6.97
C ARG A 146 12.66 14.54 6.41
N VAL A 147 13.48 15.40 7.01
CA VAL A 147 14.87 15.61 6.61
C VAL A 147 15.68 14.33 6.76
N LEU A 148 15.51 13.60 7.87
CA LEU A 148 16.17 12.33 8.11
C LEU A 148 15.76 11.25 7.09
N ASP A 149 14.46 11.14 6.80
CA ASP A 149 13.97 10.16 5.80
C ASP A 149 14.53 10.48 4.41
N GLN A 150 14.52 11.75 4.02
CA GLN A 150 15.08 12.20 2.75
C GLN A 150 16.58 11.92 2.66
N HIS A 151 17.35 12.22 3.73
CA HIS A 151 18.77 11.88 3.80
C HIS A 151 19.01 10.37 3.62
N CYS A 152 18.22 9.53 4.27
CA CYS A 152 18.34 8.07 4.12
C CYS A 152 18.01 7.60 2.69
N VAL A 153 17.02 8.23 2.03
CA VAL A 153 16.70 7.96 0.63
C VAL A 153 17.86 8.34 -0.28
N ASP A 154 18.41 9.55 -0.10
CA ASP A 154 19.49 10.08 -0.93
C ASP A 154 20.76 9.25 -0.78
N GLN A 155 21.16 8.93 0.45
CA GLN A 155 22.32 8.05 0.70
C GLN A 155 22.11 6.64 0.18
N GLY A 156 20.90 6.08 0.35
CA GLY A 156 20.54 4.79 -0.22
C GLY A 156 20.67 4.78 -1.75
N ARG A 157 20.27 5.88 -2.41
CA ARG A 157 20.43 6.06 -3.86
C ARG A 157 21.89 6.17 -4.27
N VAL A 158 22.69 6.99 -3.58
CA VAL A 158 24.13 7.12 -3.84
C VAL A 158 24.82 5.76 -3.77
N ILE A 159 24.55 4.97 -2.73
CA ILE A 159 25.13 3.63 -2.57
C ILE A 159 24.66 2.71 -3.70
N LYS A 160 23.36 2.70 -4.01
CA LYS A 160 22.81 1.89 -5.11
C LYS A 160 23.48 2.21 -6.44
N ASP A 161 23.59 3.49 -6.77
CA ASP A 161 24.10 3.95 -8.07
C ASP A 161 25.62 3.75 -8.16
N THR A 162 26.35 3.94 -7.05
CA THR A 162 27.79 3.67 -6.96
C THR A 162 28.09 2.19 -7.08
N LEU A 163 27.38 1.35 -6.31
CA LEU A 163 27.69 -0.07 -6.18
C LEU A 163 26.90 -0.98 -7.12
N ARG A 164 26.19 -0.40 -8.11
CA ARG A 164 25.36 -1.14 -9.06
C ARG A 164 26.22 -2.08 -9.89
N SER A 165 25.75 -3.31 -10.07
CA SER A 165 26.40 -4.31 -10.93
C SER A 165 25.43 -4.91 -11.93
N SER A 166 25.94 -5.38 -13.07
CA SER A 166 25.18 -6.10 -14.10
C SER A 166 24.73 -7.49 -13.62
N GLU A 167 25.42 -8.07 -12.63
CA GLU A 167 25.04 -9.33 -11.99
C GLU A 167 23.99 -9.11 -10.88
N LYS A 168 23.37 -10.19 -10.38
CA LYS A 168 22.44 -10.13 -9.23
C LYS A 168 23.19 -9.73 -7.95
N SER A 169 23.41 -8.43 -7.76
CA SER A 169 24.03 -7.84 -6.58
C SER A 169 22.99 -7.40 -5.56
N LEU A 170 23.28 -7.58 -4.27
CA LEU A 170 22.49 -7.05 -3.14
C LEU A 170 22.32 -5.53 -3.24
N TYR A 171 23.27 -4.84 -3.87
CA TYR A 171 23.26 -3.39 -4.02
C TYR A 171 22.33 -2.88 -5.12
N ASN A 172 21.89 -3.74 -6.06
CA ASN A 172 21.00 -3.30 -7.14
C ASN A 172 19.60 -2.87 -6.66
N ASN A 173 19.15 -3.42 -5.52
CA ASN A 173 17.91 -3.08 -4.85
C ASN A 173 18.13 -2.32 -3.53
N TYR A 174 19.30 -1.69 -3.37
CA TYR A 174 19.63 -0.93 -2.17
C TYR A 174 18.70 0.29 -2.04
N ASN A 175 18.23 0.56 -0.82
CA ASN A 175 17.17 1.54 -0.55
C ASN A 175 17.33 2.14 0.87
N LYS A 176 16.42 3.03 1.25
CA LYS A 176 16.48 3.75 2.54
C LYS A 176 16.53 2.82 3.76
N SER A 177 15.80 1.71 3.74
CA SER A 177 15.77 0.76 4.87
C SER A 177 17.10 0.04 5.03
N ASN A 178 17.76 -0.31 3.91
CA ASN A 178 19.09 -0.89 3.93
C ASN A 178 20.13 0.08 4.50
N TYR A 179 20.08 1.35 4.07
CA TYR A 179 20.96 2.40 4.59
C TYR A 179 20.76 2.59 6.10
N ARG A 180 19.51 2.76 6.55
CA ARG A 180 19.19 3.02 7.95
C ARG A 180 19.70 1.91 8.87
N ARG A 181 19.44 0.65 8.51
CA ARG A 181 19.96 -0.52 9.24
C ARG A 181 21.48 -0.47 9.38
N ARG A 182 22.21 -0.18 8.30
CA ARG A 182 23.68 -0.10 8.34
C ARG A 182 24.18 1.07 9.18
N ALA A 183 23.50 2.22 9.11
CA ALA A 183 23.84 3.37 9.94
C ALA A 183 23.61 3.08 11.44
N ASP A 184 22.50 2.43 11.80
CA ASP A 184 22.18 2.05 13.19
C ASP A 184 23.20 1.02 13.72
N GLU A 185 23.60 0.04 12.90
CA GLU A 185 24.68 -0.91 13.21
C GLU A 185 26.01 -0.18 13.48
N MET A 186 26.39 0.76 12.61
CA MET A 186 27.64 1.53 12.76
C MET A 186 27.63 2.44 14.00
N GLN A 187 26.47 3.03 14.33
CA GLN A 187 26.30 3.84 15.52
C GLN A 187 26.45 3.00 16.79
N SER A 188 25.93 1.76 16.77
CA SER A 188 25.96 0.85 17.91
C SER A 188 27.34 0.24 18.19
N ASP A 189 28.22 0.15 17.19
CA ASP A 189 29.59 -0.38 17.34
C ASP A 189 30.54 0.62 18.04
N GLU A 190 30.10 1.87 18.29
CA GLU A 190 30.85 2.97 18.95
C GLU A 190 32.26 3.28 18.39
N ASN A 191 32.65 2.66 17.27
CA ASN A 191 33.96 2.76 16.65
C ASN A 191 33.84 3.22 15.19
N ALA A 192 33.54 4.51 15.01
CA ALA A 192 33.35 5.11 13.69
C ALA A 192 34.58 4.98 12.78
N THR A 193 35.79 4.94 13.35
CA THR A 193 37.04 4.79 12.60
C THR A 193 37.16 3.46 11.86
N ARG A 194 36.56 2.39 12.38
CA ARG A 194 36.56 1.07 11.73
C ARG A 194 35.86 1.07 10.37
N TYR A 195 34.85 1.92 10.20
CA TYR A 195 34.05 2.00 8.97
C TYR A 195 34.55 3.05 7.98
N ARG A 196 35.53 3.85 8.38
CA ARG A 196 36.04 4.95 7.56
C ARG A 196 37.13 4.43 6.63
N LEU A 197 36.84 4.45 5.34
CA LEU A 197 37.84 4.30 4.29
C LEU A 197 38.59 5.63 4.10
N ASN A 198 39.91 5.56 3.87
CA ASN A 198 40.65 6.71 3.38
C ASN A 198 40.35 6.94 1.88
N ASP A 199 40.67 8.12 1.38
CA ASP A 199 40.31 8.51 0.00
C ASP A 199 41.02 7.64 -1.05
N GLY A 200 42.27 7.25 -0.81
CA GLY A 200 43.05 6.41 -1.72
C GLY A 200 42.48 4.99 -1.85
N ASP A 201 42.12 4.37 -0.73
CA ASP A 201 41.47 3.05 -0.73
C ASP A 201 40.07 3.13 -1.36
N ARG A 202 39.32 4.20 -1.07
CA ARG A 202 38.01 4.42 -1.69
C ARG A 202 38.12 4.49 -3.22
N GLU A 203 39.04 5.27 -3.75
CA GLU A 203 39.25 5.41 -5.20
C GLU A 203 39.70 4.10 -5.83
N LYS A 204 40.62 3.39 -5.19
CA LYS A 204 41.07 2.05 -5.60
C LYS A 204 39.91 1.05 -5.71
N TYR A 205 39.02 0.99 -4.71
CA TYR A 205 37.89 0.06 -4.74
C TYR A 205 36.83 0.43 -5.78
N LEU A 206 36.60 1.73 -6.01
CA LEU A 206 35.69 2.19 -7.07
C LEU A 206 36.24 1.84 -8.47
N ASP A 207 37.54 2.05 -8.70
CA ASP A 207 38.17 1.69 -9.96
C ASP A 207 38.08 0.17 -10.23
N LEU A 208 38.29 -0.67 -9.21
CA LEU A 208 38.09 -2.12 -9.31
C LEU A 208 36.65 -2.50 -9.68
N GLN A 209 35.66 -1.76 -9.19
CA GLN A 209 34.25 -2.01 -9.51
C GLN A 209 33.87 -1.56 -10.93
N HIS A 210 34.41 -0.44 -11.39
CA HIS A 210 34.08 0.13 -12.69
C HIS A 210 34.85 -0.49 -13.85
N ARG A 211 35.92 -1.24 -13.58
CA ARG A 211 36.61 -2.03 -14.61
C ARG A 211 35.70 -3.19 -15.03
N PRO A 212 35.13 -3.19 -16.25
CA PRO A 212 34.56 -4.40 -16.78
C PRO A 212 35.73 -5.37 -16.94
N THR A 213 35.80 -6.42 -16.13
CA THR A 213 36.66 -7.56 -16.47
C THR A 213 36.20 -7.99 -17.85
N PRO A 214 37.03 -7.84 -18.91
CA PRO A 214 36.63 -8.27 -20.24
C PRO A 214 36.30 -9.74 -20.10
N LYS A 215 35.05 -10.12 -20.38
CA LYS A 215 34.70 -11.53 -20.46
C LYS A 215 35.71 -12.17 -21.41
N ALA A 216 36.34 -13.27 -20.98
CA ALA A 216 37.26 -13.99 -21.84
C ALA A 216 36.58 -14.19 -23.19
N LYS A 217 37.26 -13.83 -24.29
CA LYS A 217 36.73 -14.13 -25.62
C LYS A 217 36.51 -15.64 -25.66
N LEU A 218 35.27 -16.04 -25.92
CA LEU A 218 34.97 -17.43 -26.23
C LEU A 218 35.86 -17.81 -27.40
N SER A 219 36.59 -18.91 -27.26
CA SER A 219 37.34 -19.51 -28.36
C SER A 219 36.34 -19.85 -29.45
N GLU A 220 36.63 -19.50 -30.70
CA GLU A 220 35.85 -20.03 -31.81
C GLU A 220 35.97 -21.56 -31.78
N ILE A 221 34.81 -22.23 -31.84
CA ILE A 221 34.76 -23.69 -31.94
C ILE A 221 35.23 -24.04 -33.36
N ASP A 222 36.52 -24.36 -33.51
CA ASP A 222 37.07 -24.88 -34.76
C ASP A 222 36.73 -26.38 -34.86
N HIS A 223 35.52 -26.67 -35.31
CA HIS A 223 35.11 -28.02 -35.63
C HIS A 223 34.58 -28.09 -37.07
N LYS A 224 35.24 -28.92 -37.88
CA LYS A 224 34.85 -29.14 -39.28
C LYS A 224 33.80 -30.23 -39.32
N LEU A 225 32.56 -29.83 -39.57
CA LEU A 225 31.49 -30.78 -39.85
C LEU A 225 31.84 -31.60 -41.11
N PRO A 226 31.50 -32.90 -41.13
CA PRO A 226 31.71 -33.72 -42.32
C PRO A 226 30.87 -33.20 -43.49
N ASP A 227 31.39 -33.35 -44.71
CA ASP A 227 30.67 -32.97 -45.92
C ASP A 227 29.54 -33.98 -46.19
N VAL A 228 28.37 -33.66 -45.66
CA VAL A 228 27.14 -34.46 -45.81
C VAL A 228 26.78 -34.68 -47.29
N SER A 229 27.10 -33.72 -48.18
CA SER A 229 26.82 -33.85 -49.61
C SER A 229 27.74 -34.86 -50.28
N ALA A 230 29.03 -34.86 -49.91
CA ALA A 230 29.98 -35.87 -50.38
C ALA A 230 29.61 -37.27 -49.89
N LEU A 231 29.27 -37.41 -48.60
CA LEU A 231 28.83 -38.68 -48.02
C LEU A 231 27.57 -39.21 -48.71
N ALA A 232 26.57 -38.35 -48.93
CA ALA A 232 25.34 -38.74 -49.64
C ALA A 232 25.63 -39.25 -51.07
N LYS A 233 26.52 -38.57 -51.80
CA LYS A 233 26.93 -39.01 -53.15
C LYS A 233 27.66 -40.35 -53.14
N GLU A 234 28.53 -40.57 -52.15
CA GLU A 234 29.26 -41.83 -52.02
C GLU A 234 28.30 -43.00 -51.73
N VAL A 235 27.36 -42.81 -50.80
CA VAL A 235 26.31 -43.80 -50.48
C VAL A 235 25.44 -44.09 -51.70
N SER A 236 24.94 -43.06 -52.41
CA SER A 236 24.14 -43.26 -53.62
C SER A 236 24.88 -44.08 -54.67
N ARG A 237 26.17 -43.80 -54.90
CA ARG A 237 27.00 -44.55 -55.85
C ARG A 237 27.15 -46.02 -55.47
N VAL A 238 27.31 -46.33 -54.18
CA VAL A 238 27.36 -47.73 -53.73
C VAL A 238 26.01 -48.39 -53.94
N LEU A 239 24.90 -47.75 -53.57
CA LEU A 239 23.55 -48.31 -53.75
C LEU A 239 23.16 -48.53 -55.22
N GLU A 240 23.69 -47.72 -56.15
CA GLU A 240 23.48 -47.87 -57.59
C GLU A 240 24.30 -49.01 -58.22
N THR A 241 25.28 -49.57 -57.49
CA THR A 241 26.13 -50.64 -58.00
C THR A 241 25.33 -51.94 -58.11
N THR A 242 25.16 -52.43 -59.34
CA THR A 242 24.49 -53.71 -59.60
C THR A 242 25.52 -54.81 -59.85
N VAL A 243 25.53 -55.85 -59.02
CA VAL A 243 26.37 -57.03 -59.23
C VAL A 243 25.63 -58.02 -60.14
N VAL A 244 26.21 -58.33 -61.29
CA VAL A 244 25.72 -59.39 -62.18
C VAL A 244 26.34 -60.71 -61.73
N SER A 245 25.58 -61.53 -61.01
CA SER A 245 25.92 -62.94 -60.77
C SER A 245 24.96 -63.84 -61.53
N SER A 246 25.37 -65.08 -61.84
CA SER A 246 24.46 -66.10 -62.38
C SER A 246 23.41 -66.40 -61.31
N ALA A 247 22.26 -65.73 -61.39
CA ALA A 247 21.36 -65.59 -60.26
C ALA A 247 20.51 -66.84 -60.06
N ILE A 248 20.62 -67.46 -58.88
CA ILE A 248 19.59 -68.35 -58.37
C ILE A 248 18.42 -67.46 -57.94
N GLN A 249 17.34 -67.43 -58.72
CA GLN A 249 16.22 -66.46 -58.55
C GLN A 249 15.63 -66.49 -57.13
N SER A 250 15.51 -67.67 -56.50
CA SER A 250 14.98 -67.80 -55.14
C SER A 250 15.86 -67.15 -54.06
N LEU A 251 17.16 -66.96 -54.32
CA LEU A 251 18.06 -66.24 -53.41
C LEU A 251 18.09 -64.73 -53.69
N LYS A 252 17.68 -64.30 -54.89
CA LYS A 252 17.58 -62.88 -55.25
C LYS A 252 16.33 -62.23 -54.65
N GLU A 253 15.25 -63.00 -54.51
CA GLU A 253 13.94 -62.49 -54.04
C GLU A 253 13.76 -62.62 -52.52
N ASP A 254 14.68 -63.28 -51.81
CA ASP A 254 14.61 -63.51 -50.37
C ASP A 254 15.98 -63.26 -49.69
N ASP A 255 16.13 -62.07 -49.10
CA ASP A 255 17.35 -61.64 -48.41
C ASP A 255 17.72 -62.53 -47.21
N THR A 256 16.70 -63.04 -46.50
CA THR A 256 16.92 -63.88 -45.31
C THR A 256 17.49 -65.23 -45.74
N LEU A 257 16.90 -65.83 -46.77
CA LEU A 257 17.38 -67.06 -47.36
C LEU A 257 18.76 -66.87 -48.00
N SER A 258 18.99 -65.78 -48.73
CA SER A 258 20.28 -65.46 -49.34
C SER A 258 21.40 -65.37 -48.30
N THR A 259 21.17 -64.64 -47.22
CA THR A 259 22.12 -64.51 -46.10
C THR A 259 22.42 -65.86 -45.45
N TRP A 260 21.39 -66.70 -45.27
CA TRP A 260 21.56 -68.02 -44.69
C TRP A 260 22.36 -68.95 -45.61
N VAL A 261 22.06 -68.98 -46.91
CA VAL A 261 22.80 -69.79 -47.90
C VAL A 261 24.23 -69.30 -48.05
N TYR A 262 24.49 -67.99 -48.04
CA TYR A 262 25.84 -67.42 -48.08
C TYR A 262 26.70 -67.89 -46.90
N LYS A 263 26.18 -67.73 -45.67
CA LYS A 263 26.86 -68.20 -44.45
C LYS A 263 27.04 -69.72 -44.46
N GLY A 264 26.01 -70.44 -44.91
CA GLY A 264 26.05 -71.89 -45.08
C GLY A 264 27.17 -72.31 -46.03
N LEU A 265 27.25 -71.70 -47.22
CA LEU A 265 28.27 -72.00 -48.22
C LEU A 265 29.68 -71.82 -47.66
N HIS A 266 29.95 -70.70 -46.98
CA HIS A 266 31.25 -70.45 -46.34
C HIS A 266 31.60 -71.53 -45.31
N LEU A 267 30.65 -71.95 -44.47
CA LEU A 267 30.89 -73.02 -43.50
C LEU A 267 31.23 -74.36 -44.15
N HIS A 268 30.60 -74.69 -45.29
CA HIS A 268 30.91 -75.92 -46.03
C HIS A 268 32.30 -75.86 -46.67
N ARG A 269 32.69 -74.70 -47.20
CA ARG A 269 34.03 -74.45 -47.76
C ARG A 269 35.12 -74.52 -46.70
N ASP A 270 34.94 -73.82 -45.58
CA ASP A 270 35.93 -73.75 -44.48
C ASP A 270 36.18 -75.12 -43.84
N ARG A 271 35.15 -75.98 -43.79
CA ARG A 271 35.24 -77.33 -43.22
C ARG A 271 35.55 -78.41 -44.24
N ASN A 272 35.66 -78.05 -45.52
CA ASN A 272 35.89 -78.97 -46.64
C ASN A 272 34.94 -80.18 -46.61
N SER A 273 33.64 -79.93 -46.42
CA SER A 273 32.63 -80.98 -46.20
C SER A 273 31.95 -81.38 -47.51
N ASP A 274 32.02 -82.67 -47.86
CA ASP A 274 31.29 -83.30 -48.98
C ASP A 274 29.84 -83.66 -48.63
N ARG A 275 29.48 -83.56 -47.35
CA ARG A 275 28.13 -83.76 -46.82
C ARG A 275 27.55 -82.44 -46.31
N CYS A 276 26.23 -82.32 -46.39
CA CYS A 276 25.49 -81.16 -45.90
C CYS A 276 25.61 -81.07 -44.38
N LEU A 277 26.09 -79.92 -43.88
CA LEU A 277 26.24 -79.64 -42.44
C LEU A 277 24.90 -79.52 -41.70
N PHE A 278 23.77 -79.53 -42.42
CA PHE A 278 22.43 -79.46 -41.83
C PHE A 278 21.74 -80.83 -41.78
N CYS A 279 21.66 -81.53 -42.91
CA CYS A 279 20.92 -82.80 -43.02
C CYS A 279 21.81 -84.05 -43.16
N GLU A 280 23.13 -83.88 -43.15
CA GLU A 280 24.15 -84.93 -43.28
C GLU A 280 24.07 -85.77 -44.57
N GLN A 281 23.28 -85.36 -45.56
CA GLN A 281 23.22 -86.04 -46.86
C GLN A 281 24.40 -85.60 -47.77
N PRO A 282 24.85 -86.46 -48.70
CA PRO A 282 25.83 -86.05 -49.72
C PRO A 282 25.33 -84.85 -50.53
N ILE A 283 26.19 -83.86 -50.76
CA ILE A 283 25.84 -82.69 -51.58
C ILE A 283 26.17 -83.02 -53.05
N PRO A 284 25.25 -82.79 -54.01
CA PRO A 284 25.58 -82.93 -55.43
C PRO A 284 26.73 -82.00 -55.83
N GLU A 285 27.68 -82.50 -56.61
CA GLU A 285 28.91 -81.78 -57.01
C GLU A 285 28.59 -80.42 -57.67
N ASP A 286 27.56 -80.37 -58.51
CA ASP A 286 27.13 -79.14 -59.20
C ASP A 286 26.42 -78.13 -58.28
N ARG A 287 25.96 -78.53 -57.10
CA ARG A 287 25.14 -77.67 -56.24
C ARG A 287 25.97 -76.60 -55.53
N LEU A 288 27.16 -76.96 -55.06
CA LEU A 288 28.09 -76.00 -54.46
C LEU A 288 28.60 -75.01 -55.52
N LEU A 289 28.96 -75.51 -56.71
CA LEU A 289 29.38 -74.67 -57.84
C LEU A 289 28.30 -73.65 -58.25
N GLN A 290 27.02 -74.03 -58.26
CA GLN A 290 25.92 -73.10 -58.53
C GLN A 290 25.79 -72.00 -57.47
N MET A 291 25.99 -72.34 -56.19
CA MET A 291 25.95 -71.36 -55.10
C MET A 291 27.17 -70.43 -55.13
N GLU A 292 28.36 -70.96 -55.44
CA GLU A 292 29.58 -70.17 -55.64
C GLU A 292 29.47 -69.21 -56.83
N ALA A 293 28.86 -69.66 -57.93
CA ALA A 293 28.62 -68.82 -59.09
C ALA A 293 27.61 -67.69 -58.79
N HIS A 294 26.67 -67.92 -57.87
CA HIS A 294 25.73 -66.92 -57.38
C HIS A 294 26.40 -65.87 -56.46
N PHE A 295 27.28 -66.33 -55.56
CA PHE A 295 28.05 -65.47 -54.65
C PHE A 295 29.47 -65.25 -55.19
N ASN A 296 29.55 -64.68 -56.40
CA ASN A 296 30.84 -64.41 -57.02
C ASN A 296 31.68 -63.39 -56.22
N VAL A 297 32.97 -63.29 -56.55
CA VAL A 297 33.91 -62.33 -55.93
C VAL A 297 33.41 -60.88 -56.00
N GLU A 298 32.61 -60.53 -57.00
CA GLU A 298 32.03 -59.19 -57.12
C GLU A 298 30.89 -58.95 -56.12
N TYR A 299 30.13 -59.99 -55.75
CA TYR A 299 29.13 -59.92 -54.68
C TYR A 299 29.79 -59.76 -53.30
N GLU A 300 30.86 -60.51 -53.03
CA GLU A 300 31.65 -60.36 -51.80
C GLU A 300 32.28 -58.96 -51.70
N ARG A 301 32.87 -58.46 -52.80
CA ARG A 301 33.42 -57.10 -52.87
C ARG A 301 32.35 -56.04 -52.62
N PHE A 302 31.14 -56.24 -53.15
CA PHE A 302 30.02 -55.33 -52.95
C PHE A 302 29.56 -55.28 -51.49
N LEU A 303 29.40 -56.44 -50.84
CA LEU A 303 29.06 -56.50 -49.41
C LEU A 303 30.14 -55.85 -48.53
N ASN A 304 31.41 -56.06 -48.84
CA ASN A 304 32.51 -55.40 -48.12
C ASN A 304 32.47 -53.87 -48.28
N ASN A 305 32.20 -53.36 -49.48
CA ASN A 305 32.05 -51.93 -49.72
C ASN A 305 30.87 -51.34 -48.92
N LEU A 306 29.73 -52.03 -48.88
CA LEU A 306 28.58 -51.61 -48.07
C LEU A 306 28.94 -51.50 -46.58
N ASN A 307 29.62 -52.50 -46.02
CA ASN A 307 30.04 -52.49 -44.62
C ASN A 307 31.04 -51.35 -44.35
N GLU A 308 32.01 -51.12 -45.23
CA GLU A 308 32.95 -50.00 -45.10
C GLU A 308 32.23 -48.64 -45.11
N GLN A 309 31.17 -48.47 -45.91
CA GLN A 309 30.38 -47.22 -45.91
C GLN A 309 29.58 -47.05 -44.62
N ILE A 310 29.03 -48.13 -44.07
CA ILE A 310 28.32 -48.09 -42.77
C ILE A 310 29.28 -47.65 -41.67
N ASP A 311 30.46 -48.27 -41.59
CA ASP A 311 31.48 -47.94 -40.58
C ASP A 311 31.92 -46.47 -40.67
N LYS A 312 32.11 -45.95 -41.88
CA LYS A 312 32.42 -44.52 -42.09
C LYS A 312 31.30 -43.62 -41.57
N LEU A 313 30.04 -43.92 -41.84
CA LEU A 313 28.90 -43.10 -41.39
C LEU A 313 28.78 -43.11 -39.87
N GLU A 314 28.95 -44.27 -39.23
CA GLU A 314 28.94 -44.36 -37.76
C GLU A 314 30.07 -43.57 -37.12
N ALA A 315 31.28 -43.59 -37.70
CA ALA A 315 32.40 -42.81 -37.21
C ALA A 315 32.13 -41.30 -37.26
N ASN A 316 31.58 -40.81 -38.38
CA ASN A 316 31.20 -39.40 -38.53
C ASN A 316 30.09 -38.99 -37.53
N LEU A 317 29.13 -39.87 -37.26
CA LEU A 317 28.07 -39.61 -36.28
C LEU A 317 28.64 -39.46 -34.86
N ARG A 318 29.53 -40.38 -34.45
CA ARG A 318 30.19 -40.32 -33.13
C ARG A 318 31.02 -39.05 -32.99
N GLU A 319 31.69 -38.60 -34.06
CA GLU A 319 32.46 -37.36 -34.03
C GLU A 319 31.55 -36.14 -33.81
N ALA A 320 30.41 -36.09 -34.51
CA ALA A 320 29.41 -35.03 -34.37
C ALA A 320 28.73 -34.98 -32.99
N GLU A 321 28.51 -36.14 -32.34
CA GLU A 321 27.96 -36.20 -30.98
C GLU A 321 28.94 -35.70 -29.90
N ASN A 322 30.24 -35.77 -30.16
CA ASN A 322 31.29 -35.41 -29.20
C ASN A 322 31.77 -33.96 -29.31
N VAL A 323 31.09 -33.13 -30.10
CA VAL A 323 31.43 -31.71 -30.23
C VAL A 323 31.10 -30.98 -28.93
N PRO A 324 32.11 -30.43 -28.21
CA PRO A 324 31.86 -29.69 -26.98
C PRO A 324 31.11 -28.40 -27.32
N LEU A 325 29.94 -28.22 -26.69
CA LEU A 325 29.12 -27.01 -26.76
C LEU A 325 29.72 -25.84 -25.99
#